data_AF-A0A3S1A4P4-F1
#
_entry.id   AF-A0A3S1A4P4-F1
#
_cell.length_a   1.000
_cell.length_b   1.000
_cell.length_c   1.000
_cell.angle_alpha   90.00
_cell.angle_beta   90.00
_cell.angle_gamma   90.00
#
_symmetry.space_group_name_H-M   'P 1'
#
loop_
_entity.id
_entity.type
_entity.pdbx_description
1 polymer ?
#
loop_
_entity_poly.entity_id
_entity_poly.type
_entity_poly.pdbx_seq_one_letter_code
_entity_poly.pdbx_strand_id
1 'polypeptide(L)'
;MDISRLNKFKYNLHITENTLSMKKQSLLNIGIVATLIFAVISIFSPLQSMTAKAQSRPVIEYKVVAIPGNISQSSLQSTLNEQGKSGWRYSNINTLLGGNYVILSRP
;
A
#
# COMPACT_ATOMS: atom_id res chain seq x y z
N MET A 1 -46.52 51.66 -26.95
CA MET A 1 -45.85 50.68 -26.05
C MET A 1 -45.50 51.40 -24.77
N ASP A 2 -46.01 50.95 -23.63
CA ASP A 2 -45.90 51.64 -22.34
C ASP A 2 -44.49 51.47 -21.74
N ILE A 3 -43.84 52.58 -21.36
CA ILE A 3 -42.47 52.61 -20.84
C ILE A 3 -42.33 51.76 -19.57
N SER A 4 -43.41 51.65 -18.78
CA SER A 4 -43.44 50.80 -17.58
C SER A 4 -43.25 49.31 -17.90
N ARG A 5 -43.85 48.84 -19.00
CA ARG A 5 -43.74 47.44 -19.45
C ARG A 5 -42.35 47.13 -19.98
N LEU A 6 -41.72 48.09 -20.66
CA LEU A 6 -40.35 47.95 -21.15
C LEU A 6 -39.33 47.86 -20.01
N ASN A 7 -39.49 48.68 -18.97
CA ASN A 7 -38.60 48.64 -17.80
C ASN A 7 -38.77 47.34 -17.00
N LYS A 8 -40.01 46.84 -16.84
CA LYS A 8 -40.28 45.55 -16.20
C LYS A 8 -39.66 44.38 -16.97
N PHE A 9 -39.69 44.42 -18.30
CA PHE A 9 -39.06 43.41 -19.15
C PHE A 9 -37.53 43.39 -18.97
N LYS A 10 -36.88 44.56 -19.00
CA LYS A 10 -35.43 44.67 -18.77
C LYS A 10 -35.00 44.15 -17.40
N TYR A 11 -35.77 44.48 -16.35
CA TYR A 11 -35.51 44.00 -15.00
C TYR A 11 -35.60 42.46 -14.91
N ASN A 12 -36.66 41.88 -15.47
CA ASN A 12 -36.83 40.42 -15.49
C ASN A 12 -35.76 39.70 -16.30
N LEU A 13 -35.32 40.29 -17.42
CA LEU A 13 -34.21 39.76 -18.22
C LEU A 13 -32.92 39.74 -17.40
N HIS A 14 -32.60 40.86 -16.73
CA HIS A 14 -31.40 40.97 -15.91
C HIS A 14 -31.37 39.97 -14.74
N ILE A 15 -32.51 39.76 -14.07
CA ILE A 15 -32.63 38.72 -13.02
C ILE A 15 -32.40 37.32 -13.61
N THR A 16 -32.97 37.04 -14.78
CA THR A 16 -32.86 35.74 -15.42
C THR A 16 -31.42 35.44 -15.80
N GLU A 17 -30.72 36.41 -16.37
CA GLU A 17 -29.30 36.31 -16.72
C GLU A 17 -28.42 36.09 -15.48
N ASN A 18 -28.63 36.85 -14.41
CA ASN A 18 -27.90 36.67 -13.15
C ASN A 18 -28.15 35.29 -12.54
N THR A 19 -29.40 34.82 -12.54
CA THR A 19 -29.75 33.50 -12.01
C THR A 19 -29.13 32.37 -12.83
N LEU A 20 -29.11 32.50 -14.16
CA LEU A 20 -28.47 31.54 -15.05
C LEU A 20 -26.94 31.51 -14.84
N SER A 21 -26.33 32.68 -14.68
CA SER A 21 -24.89 32.82 -14.40
C SER A 21 -24.52 32.14 -13.08
N MET A 22 -25.28 32.40 -12.01
CA MET A 22 -25.07 31.77 -10.70
C MET A 22 -25.22 30.24 -10.75
N LYS A 23 -26.18 29.72 -11.51
CA LYS A 23 -26.34 28.26 -11.71
C LYS A 23 -25.16 27.64 -12.45
N LYS A 24 -24.63 28.30 -13.48
CA LYS A 24 -23.44 27.85 -14.22
C LYS A 24 -22.20 27.80 -13.30
N GLN A 25 -22.00 28.83 -12.49
CA GLN A 25 -20.89 28.86 -11.53
C GLN A 25 -21.01 27.74 -10.48
N SER A 26 -22.22 27.47 -9.99
CA SER A 26 -22.47 26.38 -9.04
C SER A 26 -22.13 25.02 -9.64
N LEU A 27 -22.56 24.74 -10.88
CA LEU A 27 -22.23 23.49 -11.58
C LEU A 27 -20.73 23.32 -11.81
N LEU A 28 -20.02 24.39 -12.18
CA LEU A 28 -18.56 24.38 -12.31
C LEU A 28 -17.87 24.05 -10.98
N ASN A 29 -18.32 24.67 -9.89
CA ASN A 29 -17.76 24.41 -8.55
C ASN A 29 -17.98 22.96 -8.12
N ILE A 30 -19.17 22.39 -8.37
CA ILE A 30 -19.46 20.98 -8.06
C ILE A 30 -18.54 20.05 -8.86
N GLY A 31 -18.34 20.33 -10.15
CA GLY A 31 -17.43 19.56 -11.01
C GLY A 31 -15.99 19.58 -10.49
N ILE A 32 -15.48 20.76 -10.12
CA ILE A 32 -14.12 20.92 -9.58
C ILE A 32 -13.96 20.14 -8.27
N VAL A 33 -14.93 20.22 -7.35
CA VAL A 33 -14.89 19.49 -6.08
C VAL A 33 -14.89 17.99 -6.31
N ALA A 34 -15.72 17.48 -7.23
CA ALA A 34 -15.74 16.06 -7.56
C ALA A 34 -14.40 15.58 -8.12
N THR A 35 -13.79 16.33 -9.05
CA THR A 35 -12.46 15.99 -9.61
C THR A 35 -11.38 15.98 -8.53
N LEU A 36 -11.39 16.93 -7.60
CA LEU A 36 -10.47 16.97 -6.46
C LEU A 36 -10.62 15.74 -5.57
N ILE A 37 -11.85 15.33 -5.25
CA ILE A 37 -12.10 14.14 -4.42
C ILE A 37 -11.56 12.89 -5.11
N PHE A 38 -11.84 12.71 -6.41
CA PHE A 38 -11.31 11.57 -7.17
C PHE A 38 -9.77 11.56 -7.19
N ALA A 39 -9.13 12.70 -7.43
CA ALA A 39 -7.68 12.81 -7.42
C ALA A 39 -7.06 12.41 -6.08
N VAL A 40 -7.66 12.86 -4.97
CA VAL A 40 -7.23 12.48 -3.61
C VAL A 40 -7.37 10.97 -3.40
N ILE A 41 -8.52 10.38 -3.69
CA ILE A 41 -8.75 8.93 -3.52
C ILE A 41 -7.74 8.12 -4.35
N SER A 42 -7.52 8.49 -5.61
CA SER A 42 -6.58 7.79 -6.51
C SER A 42 -5.13 7.79 -6.00
N ILE A 43 -4.71 8.80 -5.23
CA ILE A 43 -3.37 8.87 -4.64
C ILE A 43 -3.30 8.05 -3.34
N PHE A 44 -4.32 8.12 -2.48
CA PHE A 44 -4.29 7.48 -1.16
C PHE A 44 -4.57 5.97 -1.19
N SER A 45 -5.41 5.48 -2.11
CA SER A 45 -5.73 4.05 -2.23
C SER A 45 -4.51 3.15 -2.50
N PRO A 46 -3.64 3.43 -3.49
CA PRO A 46 -2.45 2.60 -3.72
C PRO A 46 -1.49 2.66 -2.53
N LEU A 47 -1.37 3.80 -1.85
CA LEU A 47 -0.52 3.95 -0.68
C LEU A 47 -0.94 3.01 0.46
N GLN A 48 -2.24 2.95 0.78
CA GLN A 48 -2.77 2.01 1.79
C GLN A 48 -2.50 0.54 1.43
N SER A 49 -2.65 0.19 0.14
CA SER A 49 -2.39 -1.18 -0.34
C SER A 49 -0.91 -1.57 -0.21
N MET A 50 0.00 -0.62 -0.39
CA MET A 50 1.45 -0.83 -0.26
C MET A 50 1.85 -1.00 1.21
N THR A 51 1.27 -0.22 2.12
CA THR A 51 1.54 -0.35 3.56
C THR A 51 1.07 -1.68 4.12
N ALA A 52 -0.13 -2.14 3.71
CA ALA A 52 -0.65 -3.45 4.12
C ALA A 52 0.23 -4.61 3.63
N LYS A 53 0.75 -4.54 2.40
CA LYS A 53 1.66 -5.55 1.85
C LYS A 53 3.06 -5.51 2.47
N ALA A 54 3.51 -4.36 2.97
CA ALA A 54 4.80 -4.24 3.65
C ALA A 54 4.76 -4.84 5.05
N GLN A 55 3.64 -4.70 5.78
CA GLN A 55 3.46 -5.29 7.11
C GLN A 55 3.19 -6.79 7.10
N SER A 56 2.68 -7.35 6.00
CA SER A 56 2.39 -8.79 5.91
C SER A 56 3.59 -9.65 5.50
N ARG A 57 4.79 -9.10 5.37
CA ARG A 57 5.98 -9.90 5.07
C ARG A 57 6.38 -10.63 6.35
N PRO A 58 6.37 -11.98 6.38
CA PRO A 58 6.86 -12.71 7.54
C PRO A 58 8.31 -12.32 7.78
N VAL A 59 8.63 -11.96 9.03
CA VAL A 59 9.99 -11.64 9.43
C VAL A 59 10.75 -12.95 9.51
N ILE A 60 11.47 -13.29 8.43
CA ILE A 60 12.30 -14.49 8.42
C ILE A 60 13.52 -14.22 9.31
N GLU A 61 13.59 -14.90 10.45
CA GLU A 61 14.76 -14.82 11.33
C GLU A 61 15.86 -15.76 10.80
N TYR A 62 17.07 -15.23 10.65
CA TYR A 62 18.25 -16.00 10.24
C TYR A 62 19.18 -16.26 11.42
N LYS A 63 19.61 -17.52 11.58
CA LYS A 63 20.63 -17.90 12.57
C LYS A 63 21.70 -18.77 11.94
N VAL A 64 22.96 -18.41 12.16
CA VAL A 64 24.11 -19.24 11.79
C VAL A 64 24.45 -20.15 12.97
N VAL A 65 24.54 -21.46 12.72
CA VAL A 65 24.94 -22.46 13.72
C VAL A 65 26.20 -23.17 13.24
N ALA A 66 27.22 -23.19 14.08
CA ALA A 66 28.41 -24.01 13.88
C ALA A 66 28.11 -25.42 14.38
N ILE A 67 28.33 -26.40 13.52
CA ILE A 67 28.13 -27.81 13.81
C ILE A 67 29.51 -28.46 13.89
N PRO A 68 29.91 -28.94 15.08
CA PRO A 68 31.19 -29.59 15.26
C PRO A 68 31.23 -30.93 14.52
N GLY A 69 32.34 -31.20 13.83
CA GLY A 69 32.57 -32.44 13.11
C GLY A 69 32.03 -32.47 11.68
N ASN A 70 32.33 -33.56 10.98
CA ASN A 70 31.90 -33.80 9.60
C ASN A 70 30.52 -34.46 9.60
N ILE A 71 29.46 -33.67 9.41
CA ILE A 71 28.08 -34.16 9.39
C ILE A 71 27.61 -34.31 7.95
N SER A 72 27.08 -35.48 7.61
CA SER A 72 26.41 -35.71 6.33
C SER A 72 25.04 -35.01 6.31
N GLN A 73 24.61 -34.54 5.14
CA GLN A 73 23.33 -33.84 4.97
C GLN A 73 22.13 -34.66 5.47
N SER A 74 22.19 -36.00 5.38
CA SER A 74 21.16 -36.91 5.89
C SER A 74 21.01 -36.89 7.41
N SER A 75 22.11 -36.65 8.13
CA SER A 75 22.15 -36.66 9.60
C SER A 75 21.91 -35.27 10.20
N LEU A 76 22.03 -34.22 9.39
CA LEU A 76 21.89 -32.84 9.83
C LEU A 76 20.53 -32.55 10.50
N GLN A 77 19.44 -33.05 9.92
CA GLN A 77 18.10 -32.79 10.46
C GLN A 77 17.93 -33.41 11.86
N SER A 78 18.54 -34.57 12.12
CA SER A 78 18.53 -35.19 13.45
C SER A 78 19.31 -34.34 14.46
N THR A 79 20.52 -33.92 14.10
CA THR A 79 21.35 -33.07 14.97
C THR A 79 20.70 -31.72 15.27
N LEU A 80 20.03 -31.10 14.29
CA LEU A 80 19.27 -29.87 14.50
C LEU A 80 18.09 -30.09 15.45
N ASN A 81 17.39 -31.21 15.34
CA ASN A 81 16.29 -31.56 16.24
C ASN A 81 16.82 -31.77 17.68
N GLU A 82 17.94 -32.46 17.85
CA GLU A 82 18.61 -32.65 19.15
C GLU A 82 19.06 -31.33 19.79
N GLN A 83 19.47 -30.35 18.98
CA GLN A 83 19.86 -29.00 19.45
C GLN A 83 18.66 -28.05 19.69
N GLY A 84 17.43 -28.59 19.73
CA GLY A 84 16.21 -27.80 19.94
C GLY A 84 15.94 -26.80 18.80
N LYS A 85 16.38 -27.10 17.57
CA LYS A 85 16.11 -26.32 16.36
C LYS A 85 14.97 -26.92 15.53
N SER A 86 14.06 -27.65 16.18
CA SER A 86 12.82 -28.13 15.54
C SER A 86 12.04 -26.94 14.95
N GLY A 87 11.61 -27.06 13.70
CA GLY A 87 10.91 -26.00 12.95
C GLY A 87 11.79 -25.00 12.21
N TRP A 88 13.12 -25.05 12.37
CA TRP A 88 14.04 -24.25 11.56
C TRP A 88 14.32 -24.94 10.22
N ARG A 89 14.21 -24.20 9.12
CA ARG A 89 14.56 -24.65 7.77
C ARG A 89 15.99 -24.24 7.48
N TYR A 90 16.86 -25.18 7.12
CA TYR A 90 18.21 -24.86 6.68
C TYR A 90 18.23 -24.63 5.16
N SER A 91 19.00 -23.64 4.70
CA SER A 91 19.11 -23.34 3.25
C SER A 91 20.38 -23.89 2.63
N ASN A 92 21.49 -23.93 3.36
CA ASN A 92 22.78 -24.37 2.85
C ASN A 92 23.68 -24.84 4.00
N ILE A 93 24.53 -25.82 3.71
CA ILE A 93 25.61 -26.30 4.57
C ILE A 93 26.91 -25.85 3.92
N ASN A 94 27.60 -24.90 4.54
CA ASN A 94 28.93 -24.49 4.10
C ASN A 94 29.97 -25.16 4.99
N THR A 95 30.85 -25.96 4.38
CA THR A 95 32.00 -26.52 5.07
C THR A 95 33.14 -25.52 4.98
N LEU A 96 33.53 -24.93 6.10
CA LEU A 96 34.73 -24.10 6.21
C LEU A 96 35.82 -24.89 6.93
N LEU A 97 37.08 -24.51 6.74
CA LEU A 97 38.23 -25.14 7.41
C LEU A 97 38.00 -25.11 8.93
N GLY A 98 37.64 -26.26 9.52
CA GLY A 98 37.37 -26.42 10.96
C GLY A 98 35.93 -26.77 11.36
N GLY A 99 34.97 -26.83 10.44
CA GLY A 99 33.61 -27.27 10.77
C GLY A 99 32.53 -26.98 9.72
N ASN A 100 31.34 -27.52 9.96
CA ASN A 100 30.16 -27.26 9.12
C ASN A 100 29.37 -26.08 9.69
N TYR A 101 28.98 -25.15 8.84
CA TYR A 101 28.15 -24.00 9.20
C TYR A 101 26.81 -24.08 8.47
N VAL A 102 25.73 -23.91 9.22
CA VAL A 102 24.37 -23.99 8.68
C VAL A 102 23.65 -22.69 8.90
N ILE A 103 23.06 -22.16 7.83
CA ILE A 103 22.16 -21.01 7.88
C ILE A 103 20.74 -21.55 8.06
N LEU A 104 20.18 -21.28 9.24
CA LEU A 104 18.83 -21.63 9.61
C LEU A 104 17.91 -20.43 9.44
N SER A 105 16.69 -20.69 8.98
CA SER A 105 15.62 -19.71 8.83
C SER A 105 14.33 -20.24 9.47
N ARG A 106 13.58 -19.37 10.15
CA ARG A 106 12.21 -19.67 10.59
C ARG A 106 11.25 -18.58 10.14
N PRO A 107 10.02 -18.93 9.72
CA PRO A 107 8.97 -17.95 9.45
C PRO A 107 8.49 -17.25 10.72
#